data_AF-A0A418B1S3-F1
#
_entry.id   AF-A0A418B1S3-F1
#
_cell.length_a   1.000
_cell.length_b   1.000
_cell.length_c   1.000
_cell.angle_alpha   90.00
_cell.angle_beta   90.00
_cell.angle_gamma   90.00
#
_symmetry.space_group_name_H-M   'P 1'
#
loop_
_entity.id
_entity.type
_entity.pdbx_description
1 polymer ?
#
loop_
_entity_poly.entity_id
_entity_poly.type
_entity_poly.pdbx_seq_one_letter_code
_entity_poly.pdbx_strand_id
1 'polypeptide(L)'
;MHLTGRVRWVLRDHYYVDRVAKHGMSVDIFNLDTNHADHHGAKDVCCQCFGYSAKFGLNQSLCDDAQRGDLVCLGGDVAMFDECVAKIETWASESYTRAMQDIKASTATFKIVNTHYSPHYHMNRTKMMQYALCRQAGVTAWFNGHTHGFSHDVAEWGTHFFLNGGGGGYWTRNLPGINNGLVKNGAWRVTLDYYAQVHVAALMAQSAAELHPSRILGHGDNFYWNGVGTDDVKYRLEETFEKVYNATSLQAIPWLNVAGNHDIGGATFICGESDGNFRECEDEDELLRYLDIRFEAQANYTSPHHNRWQLRGHYYVERVVKGGVSVEVYNIDTNHAENHGAKDVCCQCYGYAPKLGLDTWVCGDPQPGDVGCMGGNVSLFNACVAKIESWADESLTRAMDDMKASTATFKIVNTHYSPHYHMDPAKMEKWYKLCREGGVAAWLNGHTHGFNHDIAKWGTHFIQNGGGGGIATSNIPAMDNGQVKTKWVVEGNPYGFMELSFSKDWLKVQFATFDNQWTFGGLDWNATRVGGVQRGHCWFIPRTFRESLGVECKSSVNGAIGAPIDDDDDDVNATNV
;
A
#
# COMPACT_ATOMS: atom_id res chain seq x y z
N MET A 1 15.03 17.96 -33.89
CA MET A 1 14.02 17.58 -32.87
C MET A 1 14.59 17.98 -31.52
N HIS A 2 14.22 19.16 -31.00
CA HIS A 2 14.74 19.69 -29.74
C HIS A 2 14.02 19.01 -28.56
N LEU A 3 14.75 18.19 -27.81
CA LEU A 3 14.33 17.70 -26.50
C LEU A 3 14.70 18.76 -25.46
N THR A 4 13.75 19.61 -25.06
CA THR A 4 13.89 20.41 -23.83
C THR A 4 13.32 19.61 -22.66
N GLY A 5 13.98 18.51 -22.31
CA GLY A 5 13.72 17.80 -21.06
C GLY A 5 14.40 18.55 -19.92
N ARG A 6 13.64 18.95 -18.89
CA ARG A 6 14.24 19.43 -17.64
C ARG A 6 15.10 18.30 -17.07
N VAL A 7 16.37 18.59 -16.79
CA VAL A 7 17.29 17.67 -16.12
C VAL A 7 16.70 17.34 -14.76
N ARG A 8 16.29 16.07 -14.55
CA ARG A 8 15.66 15.60 -13.31
C ARG A 8 16.66 15.13 -12.26
N TRP A 9 17.90 14.83 -12.66
CA TRP A 9 18.98 14.35 -11.80
C TRP A 9 20.17 15.31 -11.84
N VAL A 10 20.56 15.83 -10.69
CA VAL A 10 21.67 16.77 -10.55
C VAL A 10 22.57 16.30 -9.41
N LEU A 11 23.71 15.71 -9.77
CA LEU A 11 24.85 15.45 -8.89
C LEU A 11 26.09 15.77 -9.73
N ARG A 12 26.66 16.96 -9.52
CA ARG A 12 27.65 17.53 -10.45
C ARG A 12 29.09 17.23 -10.06
N ASP A 13 29.34 17.05 -8.77
CA ASP A 13 30.66 16.91 -8.16
C ASP A 13 30.47 16.48 -6.68
N HIS A 14 31.56 16.12 -6.00
CA HIS A 14 31.57 15.86 -4.54
C HIS A 14 31.27 17.12 -3.72
N TYR A 15 31.28 18.29 -4.35
CA TYR A 15 30.73 19.52 -3.82
C TYR A 15 30.12 20.40 -4.92
N TYR A 16 28.89 20.87 -4.72
CA TYR A 16 28.30 21.88 -5.60
C TYR A 16 27.24 22.72 -4.88
N VAL A 17 27.01 23.93 -5.39
CA VAL A 17 25.98 24.85 -4.89
C VAL A 17 24.88 24.99 -5.93
N ASP A 18 23.64 24.81 -5.50
CA ASP A 18 22.47 25.25 -6.27
C ASP A 18 21.90 26.51 -5.64
N ARG A 19 21.57 27.48 -6.50
CA ARG A 19 21.07 28.79 -6.08
C ARG A 19 19.70 29.00 -6.68
N VAL A 20 18.73 29.32 -5.83
CA VAL A 20 17.35 29.55 -6.22
C VAL A 20 16.94 30.93 -5.73
N ALA A 21 16.42 31.78 -6.62
CA ALA A 21 15.91 33.09 -6.25
C ALA A 21 14.53 33.29 -6.85
N LYS A 22 13.55 33.70 -6.03
CA LYS A 22 12.18 34.00 -6.47
C LYS A 22 11.53 35.01 -5.53
N HIS A 23 10.84 36.00 -6.08
CA HIS A 23 10.08 37.01 -5.34
C HIS A 23 10.85 37.70 -4.19
N GLY A 24 12.11 38.07 -4.42
CA GLY A 24 12.94 38.76 -3.41
C GLY A 24 13.51 37.86 -2.32
N MET A 25 13.23 36.55 -2.36
CA MET A 25 13.85 35.53 -1.51
C MET A 25 14.92 34.78 -2.31
N SER A 26 16.04 34.45 -1.66
CA SER A 26 17.11 33.63 -2.23
C SER A 26 17.48 32.48 -1.29
N VAL A 27 17.74 31.31 -1.87
CA VAL A 27 18.16 30.10 -1.17
C VAL A 27 19.42 29.58 -1.85
N ASP A 28 20.49 29.45 -1.08
CA ASP A 28 21.67 28.72 -1.51
C ASP A 28 21.66 27.33 -0.83
N ILE A 29 21.73 26.28 -1.64
CA ILE A 29 21.79 24.88 -1.22
C ILE A 29 23.21 24.37 -1.49
N PHE A 30 23.95 24.10 -0.42
CA PHE A 30 25.32 23.60 -0.46
C PHE A 30 25.26 22.08 -0.30
N ASN A 31 25.60 21.34 -1.35
CA ASN A 31 25.62 19.88 -1.36
C ASN A 31 27.06 19.40 -1.15
N LEU A 32 27.32 18.65 -0.08
CA LEU A 32 28.65 18.19 0.30
C LEU A 32 28.70 16.67 0.44
N ASP A 33 29.72 16.05 -0.13
CA ASP A 33 30.07 14.66 0.15
C ASP A 33 30.62 14.52 1.59
N THR A 34 30.03 13.61 2.36
CA THR A 34 30.41 13.32 3.74
C THR A 34 30.81 11.86 3.99
N ASN A 35 31.18 11.13 2.93
CA ASN A 35 31.52 9.70 2.98
C ASN A 35 32.78 9.38 3.81
N HIS A 36 33.52 10.36 4.32
CA HIS A 36 34.63 10.13 5.26
C HIS A 36 34.20 9.73 6.68
N ALA A 37 32.89 9.65 6.92
CA ALA A 37 32.31 9.41 8.24
C ALA A 37 33.01 8.26 8.97
N ASP A 38 33.24 8.44 10.28
CA ASP A 38 34.02 7.50 11.08
C ASP A 38 33.30 6.17 11.28
N HIS A 39 31.96 6.21 11.30
CA HIS A 39 31.10 5.03 11.33
C HIS A 39 30.40 4.91 9.97
N HIS A 40 30.44 3.73 9.38
CA HIS A 40 29.79 3.39 8.12
C HIS A 40 30.20 4.19 6.88
N GLY A 41 31.28 4.99 6.94
CA GLY A 41 31.79 5.80 5.84
C GLY A 41 32.89 5.10 5.02
N ALA A 42 34.04 5.76 4.88
CA ALA A 42 35.12 5.36 3.97
C ALA A 42 35.60 3.93 4.21
N LYS A 43 35.62 3.49 5.47
CA LYS A 43 35.99 2.13 5.85
C LYS A 43 35.10 1.09 5.17
N ASP A 44 33.77 1.24 5.26
CA ASP A 44 32.81 0.25 4.76
C ASP A 44 32.81 0.23 3.23
N VAL A 45 32.84 1.43 2.61
CA VAL A 45 32.95 1.60 1.16
C VAL A 45 34.22 0.93 0.63
N CYS A 46 35.36 1.19 1.28
CA CYS A 46 36.64 0.68 0.81
C CYS A 46 36.83 -0.80 1.12
N CYS A 47 36.33 -1.33 2.25
CA CYS A 47 36.47 -2.75 2.56
C CYS A 47 35.74 -3.66 1.55
N GLN A 48 34.63 -3.19 0.97
CA GLN A 48 33.79 -3.98 0.05
C GLN A 48 33.40 -5.36 0.63
N CYS A 49 33.09 -5.37 1.94
CA CYS A 49 33.13 -6.60 2.73
C CYS A 49 32.22 -7.70 2.19
N PHE A 50 30.98 -7.36 1.84
CA PHE A 50 30.02 -8.32 1.31
C PHE A 50 30.50 -8.97 0.00
N GLY A 51 31.18 -8.22 -0.86
CA GLY A 51 31.74 -8.73 -2.12
C GLY A 51 32.87 -9.73 -1.89
N TYR A 52 33.79 -9.43 -0.96
CA TYR A 52 34.90 -10.32 -0.63
C TYR A 52 34.49 -11.51 0.24
N SER A 53 33.52 -11.33 1.14
CA SER A 53 32.90 -12.41 1.90
C SER A 53 32.26 -13.43 0.96
N ALA A 54 31.48 -12.98 -0.04
CA ALA A 54 30.92 -13.84 -1.07
C ALA A 54 31.99 -14.53 -1.92
N LYS A 55 33.05 -13.80 -2.33
CA LYS A 55 34.16 -14.35 -3.12
C LYS A 55 34.90 -15.49 -2.42
N PHE A 56 35.07 -15.41 -1.10
CA PHE A 56 35.81 -16.39 -0.31
C PHE A 56 34.92 -17.40 0.43
N GLY A 57 33.60 -17.34 0.25
CA GLY A 57 32.66 -18.23 0.95
C GLY A 57 32.66 -18.04 2.47
N LEU A 58 32.89 -16.80 2.93
CA LEU A 58 32.94 -16.45 4.34
C LEU A 58 31.55 -16.03 4.84
N ASN A 59 31.35 -16.08 6.16
CA ASN A 59 30.10 -15.61 6.77
C ASN A 59 30.01 -14.08 6.63
N GLN A 60 28.86 -13.58 6.17
CA GLN A 60 28.62 -12.14 6.01
C GLN A 60 28.51 -11.40 7.35
N SER A 61 28.24 -12.09 8.46
CA SER A 61 28.28 -11.48 9.80
C SER A 61 29.67 -10.97 10.20
N LEU A 62 30.73 -11.40 9.49
CA LEU A 62 32.07 -10.85 9.66
C LEU A 62 32.17 -9.40 9.17
N CYS A 63 31.18 -8.91 8.42
CA CYS A 63 31.16 -7.54 7.92
C CYS A 63 30.74 -6.51 8.96
N ASP A 64 30.12 -6.94 10.07
CA ASP A 64 29.71 -6.03 11.15
C ASP A 64 30.92 -5.37 11.82
N ASP A 65 32.04 -6.09 11.90
CA ASP A 65 33.27 -5.65 12.56
C ASP A 65 34.53 -5.73 11.66
N ALA A 66 34.36 -5.90 10.33
CA ALA A 66 35.48 -6.07 9.40
C ALA A 66 36.51 -4.94 9.55
N GLN A 67 37.79 -5.28 9.66
CA GLN A 67 38.89 -4.34 9.84
C GLN A 67 39.83 -4.35 8.63
N ARG A 68 40.57 -3.26 8.50
CA ARG A 68 41.71 -3.15 7.58
C ARG A 68 42.66 -4.34 7.77
N GLY A 69 42.93 -5.07 6.70
CA GLY A 69 43.80 -6.26 6.71
C GLY A 69 43.07 -7.58 6.92
N ASP A 70 41.78 -7.56 7.25
CA ASP A 70 40.97 -8.77 7.28
C ASP A 70 40.75 -9.31 5.87
N LEU A 71 40.65 -10.64 5.75
CA LEU A 71 40.38 -11.29 4.47
C LEU A 71 39.05 -10.86 3.85
N VAL A 72 38.06 -10.53 4.68
CA VAL A 72 36.77 -9.99 4.23
C VAL A 72 36.88 -8.54 3.75
N CYS A 73 37.93 -7.79 4.11
CA CYS A 73 38.14 -6.41 3.71
C CYS A 73 39.19 -6.34 2.60
N LEU A 74 38.77 -6.17 1.34
CA LEU A 74 39.63 -6.16 0.16
C LEU A 74 40.56 -7.38 0.01
N GLY A 75 40.23 -8.51 0.62
CA GLY A 75 41.09 -9.70 0.59
C GLY A 75 42.34 -9.57 1.46
N GLY A 76 42.34 -8.67 2.44
CA GLY A 76 43.49 -8.35 3.27
C GLY A 76 44.50 -7.40 2.64
N ASP A 77 44.18 -6.82 1.47
CA ASP A 77 45.06 -5.86 0.80
C ASP A 77 45.00 -4.49 1.50
N VAL A 78 45.96 -4.31 2.39
CA VAL A 78 46.12 -3.10 3.19
C VAL A 78 46.45 -1.87 2.35
N ALA A 79 47.27 -2.01 1.29
CA ALA A 79 47.69 -0.87 0.48
C ALA A 79 46.51 -0.34 -0.34
N MET A 80 45.74 -1.25 -0.95
CA MET A 80 44.54 -0.90 -1.70
C MET A 80 43.46 -0.26 -0.80
N PHE A 81 43.33 -0.74 0.44
CA PHE A 81 42.44 -0.14 1.43
C PHE A 81 42.86 1.30 1.75
N ASP A 82 44.14 1.51 2.08
CA ASP A 82 44.66 2.81 2.47
C ASP A 82 44.56 3.83 1.32
N GLU A 83 44.84 3.43 0.08
CA GLU A 83 44.69 4.28 -1.10
C GLU A 83 43.23 4.69 -1.34
N CYS A 84 42.28 3.76 -1.16
CA CYS A 84 40.86 4.05 -1.26
C CYS A 84 40.39 5.03 -0.18
N VAL A 85 40.76 4.79 1.08
CA VAL A 85 40.40 5.68 2.20
C VAL A 85 41.00 7.06 2.01
N ALA A 86 42.28 7.14 1.60
CA ALA A 86 42.94 8.41 1.31
C ALA A 86 42.23 9.21 0.21
N LYS A 87 41.68 8.53 -0.81
CA LYS A 87 40.90 9.17 -1.87
C LYS A 87 39.60 9.79 -1.35
N ILE A 88 38.85 9.05 -0.54
CA ILE A 88 37.59 9.54 0.05
C ILE A 88 37.86 10.69 1.02
N GLU A 89 38.90 10.60 1.86
CA GLU A 89 39.32 11.68 2.76
C GLU A 89 39.73 12.95 1.98
N THR A 90 40.39 12.80 0.82
CA THR A 90 40.74 13.92 -0.06
C THR A 90 39.49 14.61 -0.63
N TRP A 91 38.54 13.84 -1.17
CA TRP A 91 37.27 14.38 -1.71
C TRP A 91 36.47 15.13 -0.65
N ALA A 92 36.37 14.54 0.54
CA ALA A 92 35.78 15.16 1.70
C ALA A 92 36.46 16.50 2.02
N SER A 93 37.78 16.49 2.23
CA SER A 93 38.54 17.68 2.61
C SER A 93 38.37 18.85 1.62
N GLU A 94 38.39 18.53 0.33
CA GLU A 94 38.12 19.49 -0.74
C GLU A 94 36.69 20.04 -0.65
N SER A 95 35.70 19.16 -0.49
CA SER A 95 34.28 19.53 -0.37
C SER A 95 34.04 20.48 0.81
N TYR A 96 34.60 20.20 1.98
CA TYR A 96 34.47 21.10 3.15
C TYR A 96 35.15 22.44 2.93
N THR A 97 36.34 22.45 2.35
CA THR A 97 37.08 23.70 2.14
C THR A 97 36.29 24.63 1.23
N ARG A 98 35.74 24.09 0.14
CA ARG A 98 34.89 24.85 -0.80
C ARG A 98 33.58 25.29 -0.14
N ALA A 99 32.90 24.40 0.58
CA ALA A 99 31.68 24.73 1.30
C ALA A 99 31.86 25.85 2.33
N MET A 100 32.94 25.80 3.12
CA MET A 100 33.27 26.82 4.10
C MET A 100 33.45 28.20 3.47
N GLN A 101 34.08 28.27 2.30
CA GLN A 101 34.28 29.51 1.57
C GLN A 101 32.95 30.05 1.03
N ASP A 102 32.19 29.21 0.33
CA ASP A 102 30.96 29.62 -0.35
C ASP A 102 29.83 29.96 0.63
N ILE A 103 29.68 29.24 1.76
CA ILE A 103 28.65 29.54 2.76
C ILE A 103 28.94 30.86 3.47
N LYS A 104 30.22 31.15 3.76
CA LYS A 104 30.65 32.44 4.33
C LYS A 104 30.46 33.59 3.35
N ALA A 105 30.68 33.36 2.06
CA ALA A 105 30.48 34.36 1.01
C ALA A 105 29.01 34.59 0.65
N SER A 106 28.14 33.62 0.92
CA SER A 106 26.72 33.69 0.55
C SER A 106 25.96 34.77 1.32
N THR A 107 25.20 35.57 0.58
CA THR A 107 24.25 36.57 1.09
C THR A 107 22.80 36.12 0.93
N ALA A 108 22.55 34.83 0.67
CA ALA A 108 21.22 34.31 0.44
C ALA A 108 20.33 34.46 1.69
N THR A 109 19.02 34.62 1.47
CA THR A 109 18.01 34.72 2.54
C THR A 109 18.03 33.47 3.42
N PHE A 110 18.14 32.29 2.80
CA PHE A 110 18.28 31.02 3.49
C PHE A 110 19.49 30.26 2.97
N LYS A 111 20.22 29.64 3.89
CA LYS A 111 21.39 28.81 3.60
C LYS A 111 21.08 27.39 4.04
N ILE A 112 21.03 26.47 3.09
CA ILE A 112 20.71 25.07 3.32
C ILE A 112 21.94 24.22 3.05
N VAL A 113 22.29 23.34 3.98
CA VAL A 113 23.34 22.34 3.77
C VAL A 113 22.67 20.98 3.55
N ASN A 114 23.15 20.21 2.58
CA ASN A 114 22.66 18.87 2.28
C ASN A 114 23.83 17.88 2.24
N THR A 115 23.75 16.83 3.05
CA THR A 115 24.80 15.80 3.20
C THR A 115 24.20 14.40 3.25
N HIS A 116 25.04 13.35 3.16
CA HIS A 116 24.58 11.99 3.41
C HIS A 116 24.61 11.67 4.92
N TYR A 117 25.79 11.75 5.54
CA TYR A 117 25.98 11.53 6.98
C TYR A 117 25.68 12.76 7.83
N SER A 118 25.11 12.51 9.00
CA SER A 118 24.96 13.49 10.08
C SER A 118 26.30 13.77 10.78
N PRO A 119 26.68 15.05 10.99
CA PRO A 119 27.76 15.40 11.90
C PRO A 119 27.49 15.06 13.37
N HIS A 120 26.22 14.90 13.77
CA HIS A 120 25.84 14.59 15.15
C HIS A 120 26.14 13.13 15.50
N TYR A 121 25.95 12.21 14.56
CA TYR A 121 25.91 10.78 14.85
C TYR A 121 27.09 9.99 14.28
N HIS A 122 27.73 10.48 13.20
CA HIS A 122 28.70 9.67 12.44
C HIS A 122 30.11 10.23 12.41
N MET A 123 30.35 11.37 13.06
CA MET A 123 31.65 12.03 13.09
C MET A 123 32.16 12.21 14.51
N ASN A 124 33.45 11.93 14.71
CA ASN A 124 34.13 12.14 15.98
C ASN A 124 34.47 13.63 16.21
N ARG A 125 34.84 13.98 17.44
CA ARG A 125 35.15 15.36 17.85
C ARG A 125 36.20 16.06 16.96
N THR A 126 37.15 15.32 16.41
CA THR A 126 38.19 15.87 15.51
C THR A 126 37.64 16.20 14.12
N LYS A 127 36.56 15.56 13.69
CA LYS A 127 35.90 15.77 12.38
C LYS A 127 34.63 16.64 12.47
N MET A 128 34.17 17.02 13.66
CA MET A 128 33.00 17.91 13.90
C MET A 128 33.18 19.40 13.53
N MET A 129 34.06 19.74 12.57
CA MET A 129 34.26 21.14 12.11
C MET A 129 32.98 21.78 11.50
N GLN A 130 31.95 20.98 11.24
CA GLN A 130 30.66 21.37 10.68
C GLN A 130 29.77 22.19 11.64
N TYR A 131 29.93 22.07 12.96
CA TYR A 131 29.22 22.99 13.88
C TYR A 131 29.76 24.41 13.84
N ALA A 132 31.07 24.56 13.64
CA ALA A 132 31.69 25.86 13.46
C ALA A 132 31.20 26.52 12.17
N LEU A 133 30.97 25.73 11.12
CA LEU A 133 30.34 26.18 9.87
C LEU A 133 28.92 26.71 10.11
N CYS A 134 28.04 25.94 10.77
CA CYS A 134 26.65 26.34 11.03
C CYS A 134 26.57 27.61 11.86
N ARG A 135 27.34 27.66 12.96
CA ARG A 135 27.33 28.77 13.91
C ARG A 135 27.92 30.05 13.34
N GLN A 136 29.03 29.98 12.60
CA GLN A 136 29.72 31.18 12.09
C GLN A 136 29.10 31.73 10.80
N ALA A 137 28.48 30.89 9.99
CA ALA A 137 28.06 31.26 8.63
C ALA A 137 26.54 31.42 8.46
N GLY A 138 25.77 31.20 9.53
CA GLY A 138 24.31 31.43 9.55
C GLY A 138 23.52 30.41 8.72
N VAL A 139 23.85 29.12 8.86
CA VAL A 139 23.10 28.05 8.17
C VAL A 139 21.69 27.97 8.77
N THR A 140 20.67 28.02 7.91
CA THR A 140 19.26 27.95 8.30
C THR A 140 18.86 26.51 8.60
N ALA A 141 19.15 25.60 7.65
CA ALA A 141 18.75 24.20 7.74
C ALA A 141 19.87 23.28 7.24
N TRP A 142 19.98 22.11 7.86
CA TRP A 142 20.91 21.05 7.46
C TRP A 142 20.14 19.75 7.27
N PHE A 143 20.16 19.19 6.07
CA PHE A 143 19.53 17.92 5.73
C PHE A 143 20.59 16.81 5.63
N ASN A 144 20.27 15.63 6.18
CA ASN A 144 21.09 14.43 6.08
C ASN A 144 20.22 13.16 6.09
N GLY A 145 20.76 11.98 5.77
CA GLY A 145 19.93 10.78 5.58
C GLY A 145 20.57 9.40 5.80
N HIS A 146 21.76 9.29 6.37
CA HIS A 146 22.42 7.99 6.56
C HIS A 146 21.72 7.10 7.60
N THR A 147 21.37 7.65 8.77
CA THR A 147 20.51 6.96 9.75
C THR A 147 19.08 7.00 9.24
N HIS A 148 18.52 5.85 8.85
CA HIS A 148 17.20 5.71 8.22
C HIS A 148 15.98 6.10 9.10
N GLY A 149 16.14 7.04 10.02
CA GLY A 149 15.09 7.64 10.82
C GLY A 149 14.71 9.04 10.32
N PHE A 150 13.76 9.64 11.04
CA PHE A 150 13.35 11.03 10.89
C PHE A 150 13.57 11.73 12.23
N SER A 151 14.37 12.80 12.23
CA SER A 151 14.53 13.63 13.42
C SER A 151 14.65 15.10 13.02
N HIS A 152 14.22 15.96 13.92
CA HIS A 152 14.36 17.40 13.78
C HIS A 152 14.92 17.95 15.09
N ASP A 153 16.19 18.36 15.04
CA ASP A 153 16.87 19.00 16.15
C ASP A 153 17.06 20.50 15.84
N VAL A 154 16.96 21.34 16.85
CA VAL A 154 17.24 22.78 16.72
C VAL A 154 18.42 23.11 17.62
N ALA A 155 19.50 23.59 17.01
CA ALA A 155 20.65 24.04 17.77
C ALA A 155 20.37 25.34 18.52
N GLU A 156 21.04 25.57 19.64
CA GLU A 156 20.90 26.78 20.46
C GLU A 156 21.16 28.09 19.68
N TRP A 157 21.96 28.03 18.60
CA TRP A 157 22.23 29.17 17.72
C TRP A 157 21.25 29.30 16.54
N GLY A 158 20.21 28.47 16.47
CA GLY A 158 19.07 28.61 15.55
C GLY A 158 19.13 27.81 14.25
N THR A 159 20.17 27.00 14.01
CA THR A 159 20.18 26.08 12.85
C THR A 159 19.25 24.89 13.10
N HIS A 160 18.40 24.58 12.12
CA HIS A 160 17.56 23.37 12.13
C HIS A 160 18.32 22.20 11.48
N PHE A 161 18.43 21.08 12.17
CA PHE A 161 19.00 19.84 11.66
C PHE A 161 17.87 18.85 11.39
N PHE A 162 17.70 18.50 10.13
CA PHE A 162 16.73 17.51 9.68
C PHE A 162 17.47 16.25 9.28
N LEU A 163 17.20 15.16 9.98
CA LEU A 163 17.48 13.81 9.50
C LEU A 163 16.27 13.34 8.69
N ASN A 164 16.50 13.01 7.43
CA ASN A 164 15.53 12.47 6.49
C ASN A 164 16.19 11.30 5.72
N GLY A 165 16.42 10.19 6.43
CA GLY A 165 17.05 8.99 5.88
C GLY A 165 16.09 7.92 5.40
N GLY A 166 14.77 8.14 5.53
CA GLY A 166 13.74 7.18 5.12
C GLY A 166 13.48 7.11 3.61
N GLY A 167 14.28 7.80 2.79
CA GLY A 167 14.02 8.00 1.36
C GLY A 167 14.57 6.94 0.39
N GLY A 168 15.31 5.91 0.82
CA GLY A 168 15.74 4.86 -0.12
C GLY A 168 16.59 3.73 0.43
N GLY A 169 16.23 2.50 0.07
CA GLY A 169 17.21 1.50 -0.38
C GLY A 169 17.52 0.33 0.55
N TYR A 170 17.32 0.45 1.87
CA TYR A 170 17.54 -0.69 2.79
C TYR A 170 16.39 -0.94 3.77
N TRP A 171 15.44 0.00 3.90
CA TRP A 171 14.27 -0.14 4.80
C TRP A 171 12.94 0.38 4.24
N THR A 172 12.89 0.82 2.97
CA THR A 172 11.72 1.48 2.36
C THR A 172 10.63 0.53 1.87
N ARG A 173 10.31 -0.52 2.64
CA ARG A 173 9.06 -1.26 2.47
C ARG A 173 8.08 -1.01 3.61
N ASN A 174 8.35 -0.05 4.49
CA ASN A 174 7.38 0.42 5.49
C ASN A 174 7.20 1.94 5.40
N LEU A 175 6.06 2.34 4.83
CA LEU A 175 5.38 3.62 5.06
C LEU A 175 5.03 3.77 6.57
N PRO A 176 4.71 4.99 7.04
CA PRO A 176 4.57 5.31 8.47
C PRO A 176 3.44 4.49 9.09
N GLY A 177 3.75 3.74 10.15
CA GLY A 177 2.79 2.92 10.91
C GLY A 177 3.38 1.63 11.50
N ILE A 178 4.45 1.08 10.91
CA ILE A 178 4.96 -0.24 11.31
C ILE A 178 6.17 -0.20 12.28
N ASN A 179 6.77 0.96 12.53
CA ASN A 179 7.94 1.08 13.42
C ASN A 179 7.63 1.67 14.81
N ASN A 180 6.54 1.23 15.45
CA ASN A 180 6.37 1.32 16.91
C ASN A 180 6.90 0.07 17.63
N GLY A 181 7.99 -0.55 17.15
CA GLY A 181 8.57 -1.72 17.80
C GLY A 181 7.68 -2.98 17.83
N LEU A 182 6.67 -3.06 16.94
CA LEU A 182 5.74 -4.19 16.85
C LEU A 182 6.20 -5.31 15.91
N VAL A 183 7.21 -5.07 15.06
CA VAL A 183 7.81 -6.13 14.25
C VAL A 183 8.91 -6.81 15.08
N LYS A 184 8.57 -7.92 15.74
CA LYS A 184 9.59 -8.88 16.19
C LYS A 184 10.25 -9.45 14.94
N ASN A 185 11.51 -9.07 14.68
CA ASN A 185 12.38 -9.82 13.78
C ASN A 185 12.34 -11.30 14.20
N GLY A 186 11.81 -12.17 13.34
CA GLY A 186 11.62 -13.59 13.61
C GLY A 186 10.17 -14.07 13.71
N ALA A 187 9.16 -13.18 13.68
CA ALA A 187 7.77 -13.62 13.52
C ALA A 187 7.55 -14.16 12.10
N TRP A 188 7.07 -15.40 11.98
CA TRP A 188 6.92 -16.12 10.72
C TRP A 188 6.11 -15.33 9.67
N ARG A 189 5.07 -14.60 10.10
CA ARG A 189 4.21 -13.75 9.26
C ARG A 189 4.99 -12.70 8.46
N VAL A 190 6.05 -12.13 9.04
CA VAL A 190 6.90 -11.13 8.37
C VAL A 190 7.54 -11.68 7.11
N THR A 191 7.82 -13.00 7.07
CA THR A 191 8.41 -13.63 5.88
C THR A 191 7.47 -13.63 4.68
N LEU A 192 6.16 -13.63 4.93
CA LEU A 192 5.10 -13.70 3.93
C LEU A 192 4.50 -12.33 3.63
N ASP A 193 4.07 -11.62 4.68
CA ASP A 193 3.20 -10.44 4.60
C ASP A 193 3.84 -9.29 3.84
N TYR A 194 5.14 -9.13 4.01
CA TYR A 194 5.85 -7.97 3.51
C TYR A 194 5.81 -7.90 1.97
N TYR A 195 5.78 -9.03 1.24
CA TYR A 195 5.70 -9.12 -0.24
C TYR A 195 4.34 -9.70 -0.68
N ALA A 196 3.35 -9.75 0.20
CA ALA A 196 2.10 -10.48 -0.03
C ALA A 196 1.45 -10.12 -1.37
N GLN A 197 1.32 -8.83 -1.69
CA GLN A 197 0.75 -8.39 -2.97
C GLN A 197 1.52 -8.95 -4.18
N VAL A 198 2.86 -8.93 -4.13
CA VAL A 198 3.73 -9.42 -5.22
C VAL A 198 3.63 -10.95 -5.33
N HIS A 199 3.56 -11.67 -4.21
CA HIS A 199 3.32 -13.11 -4.20
C HIS A 199 1.96 -13.46 -4.82
N VAL A 200 0.90 -12.73 -4.46
CA VAL A 200 -0.45 -12.89 -5.04
C VAL A 200 -0.44 -12.56 -6.53
N ALA A 201 0.26 -11.50 -6.96
CA ALA A 201 0.40 -11.16 -8.37
C ALA A 201 1.07 -12.29 -9.18
N ALA A 202 2.06 -12.97 -8.62
CA ALA A 202 2.68 -14.15 -9.23
C ALA A 202 1.71 -15.34 -9.31
N LEU A 203 0.88 -15.59 -8.29
CA LEU A 203 -0.20 -16.60 -8.38
C LEU A 203 -1.23 -16.23 -9.46
N MET A 204 -1.67 -14.98 -9.50
CA MET A 204 -2.61 -14.48 -10.51
C MET A 204 -2.05 -14.66 -11.92
N ALA A 205 -0.76 -14.40 -12.12
CA ALA A 205 -0.10 -14.58 -13.40
C ALA A 205 -0.12 -16.04 -13.87
N GLN A 206 0.13 -17.00 -12.97
CA GLN A 206 0.07 -18.43 -13.26
C GLN A 206 -1.37 -18.88 -13.55
N SER A 207 -2.33 -18.49 -12.70
CA SER A 207 -3.75 -18.78 -12.90
C SER A 207 -4.26 -18.20 -14.22
N ALA A 208 -3.90 -16.96 -14.56
CA ALA A 208 -4.31 -16.31 -15.79
C ALA A 208 -3.71 -16.97 -17.03
N ALA A 209 -2.50 -17.53 -16.93
CA ALA A 209 -1.90 -18.32 -18.00
C ALA A 209 -2.63 -19.64 -18.25
N GLU A 210 -3.25 -20.24 -17.23
CA GLU A 210 -4.05 -21.47 -17.34
C GLU A 210 -5.50 -21.19 -17.79
N LEU A 211 -6.15 -20.21 -17.16
CA LEU A 211 -7.59 -19.99 -17.30
C LEU A 211 -7.95 -18.98 -18.40
N HIS A 212 -7.02 -18.14 -18.81
CA HIS A 212 -7.24 -17.05 -19.76
C HIS A 212 -8.49 -16.20 -19.42
N PRO A 213 -8.52 -15.57 -18.23
CA PRO A 213 -9.71 -14.90 -17.75
C PRO A 213 -10.11 -13.75 -18.67
N SER A 214 -11.42 -13.52 -18.79
CA SER A 214 -11.93 -12.42 -19.60
C SER A 214 -11.82 -11.08 -18.87
N ARG A 215 -11.92 -11.09 -17.54
CA ARG A 215 -11.86 -9.93 -16.65
C ARG A 215 -11.19 -10.33 -15.34
N ILE A 216 -10.61 -9.36 -14.66
CA ILE A 216 -10.23 -9.43 -13.25
C ILE A 216 -11.15 -8.48 -12.48
N LEU A 217 -11.58 -8.84 -11.28
CA LEU A 217 -12.43 -8.01 -10.44
C LEU A 217 -11.61 -7.51 -9.25
N GLY A 218 -11.46 -6.18 -9.14
CA GLY A 218 -10.92 -5.51 -7.97
C GLY A 218 -12.06 -5.14 -7.02
N HIS A 219 -11.94 -5.52 -5.76
CA HIS A 219 -13.00 -5.39 -4.76
C HIS A 219 -12.83 -4.16 -3.86
N GLY A 220 -12.16 -3.09 -4.32
CA GLY A 220 -11.88 -1.89 -3.52
C GLY A 220 -10.64 -2.01 -2.65
N ASP A 221 -10.35 -0.92 -1.95
CA ASP A 221 -9.07 -0.66 -1.30
C ASP A 221 -7.88 -0.88 -2.24
N ASN A 222 -7.99 -0.23 -3.39
CA ASN A 222 -7.00 -0.36 -4.44
C ASN A 222 -5.64 0.22 -4.01
N PHE A 223 -5.65 1.28 -3.20
CA PHE A 223 -4.44 1.99 -2.78
C PHE A 223 -4.42 2.29 -1.27
N TYR A 224 -3.86 1.36 -0.49
CA TYR A 224 -3.59 1.59 0.93
C TYR A 224 -2.50 2.66 1.16
N TRP A 225 -2.53 3.39 2.27
CA TRP A 225 -3.62 3.46 3.26
C TRP A 225 -4.66 4.53 2.93
N ASN A 226 -4.27 5.54 2.17
CA ASN A 226 -5.07 6.76 2.08
C ASN A 226 -5.72 6.95 0.71
N GLY A 227 -5.60 6.02 -0.22
CA GLY A 227 -6.01 6.24 -1.61
C GLY A 227 -4.96 7.04 -2.36
N VAL A 228 -5.37 7.78 -3.40
CA VAL A 228 -4.50 8.62 -4.24
C VAL A 228 -5.00 10.06 -4.31
N GLY A 229 -4.09 11.02 -4.42
CA GLY A 229 -4.37 12.40 -4.77
C GLY A 229 -4.02 12.71 -6.24
N THR A 230 -4.31 13.94 -6.69
CA THR A 230 -4.14 14.31 -8.10
C THR A 230 -2.67 14.36 -8.55
N ASP A 231 -1.75 14.67 -7.63
CA ASP A 231 -0.32 14.78 -7.92
C ASP A 231 0.40 13.42 -7.89
N ASP A 232 -0.10 12.44 -7.13
CA ASP A 232 0.55 11.14 -6.94
C ASP A 232 -0.18 9.96 -7.58
N VAL A 233 -1.40 10.11 -8.09
CA VAL A 233 -2.18 9.03 -8.70
C VAL A 233 -1.39 8.26 -9.76
N LYS A 234 -0.68 8.98 -10.65
CA LYS A 234 0.13 8.33 -11.68
C LYS A 234 1.21 7.44 -11.06
N TYR A 235 1.92 7.95 -10.07
CA TYR A 235 2.98 7.22 -9.38
C TYR A 235 2.43 6.00 -8.63
N ARG A 236 1.35 6.17 -7.88
CA ARG A 236 0.72 5.09 -7.10
C ARG A 236 0.19 3.97 -7.99
N LEU A 237 -0.45 4.31 -9.10
CA LEU A 237 -0.90 3.32 -10.10
C LEU A 237 0.29 2.64 -10.78
N GLU A 238 1.34 3.37 -11.12
CA GLU A 238 2.55 2.78 -11.72
C GLU A 238 3.24 1.79 -10.77
N GLU A 239 3.48 2.15 -9.52
CA GLU A 239 4.21 1.31 -8.57
C GLU A 239 3.37 0.17 -8.01
N THR A 240 2.11 0.42 -7.61
CA THR A 240 1.29 -0.55 -6.87
C THR A 240 0.41 -1.40 -7.77
N PHE A 241 0.16 -0.98 -9.01
CA PHE A 241 -0.66 -1.72 -9.97
C PHE A 241 0.13 -2.15 -11.21
N GLU A 242 0.69 -1.21 -11.98
CA GLU A 242 1.26 -1.55 -13.28
C GLU A 242 2.53 -2.39 -13.18
N LYS A 243 3.47 -2.03 -12.29
CA LYS A 243 4.70 -2.80 -12.08
C LYS A 243 4.48 -4.12 -11.35
N VAL A 244 3.47 -4.20 -10.48
CA VAL A 244 3.14 -5.41 -9.72
C VAL A 244 2.46 -6.45 -10.61
N TYR A 245 1.40 -6.07 -11.32
CA TYR A 245 0.63 -6.98 -12.17
C TYR A 245 1.11 -6.94 -13.63
N ASN A 246 2.43 -7.03 -13.84
CA ASN A 246 3.07 -6.79 -15.14
C ASN A 246 3.31 -8.06 -15.99
N ALA A 247 2.91 -9.25 -15.52
CA ALA A 247 3.12 -10.48 -16.27
C ALA A 247 2.37 -10.45 -17.61
N THR A 248 2.95 -11.03 -18.67
CA THR A 248 2.33 -11.08 -20.01
C THR A 248 0.92 -11.69 -19.98
N SER A 249 0.67 -12.66 -19.10
CA SER A 249 -0.64 -13.29 -18.90
C SER A 249 -1.70 -12.37 -18.27
N LEU A 250 -1.30 -11.21 -17.71
CA LEU A 250 -2.18 -10.24 -17.04
C LEU A 250 -2.28 -8.89 -17.78
N GLN A 251 -1.27 -8.51 -18.55
CA GLN A 251 -1.13 -7.16 -19.12
C GLN A 251 -2.31 -6.73 -20.02
N ALA A 252 -3.00 -7.65 -20.68
CA ALA A 252 -4.09 -7.31 -21.60
C ALA A 252 -5.49 -7.47 -20.98
N ILE A 253 -5.60 -7.96 -19.75
CA ILE A 253 -6.89 -8.33 -19.13
C ILE A 253 -7.47 -7.10 -18.43
N PRO A 254 -8.69 -6.64 -18.77
CA PRO A 254 -9.33 -5.54 -18.06
C PRO A 254 -9.67 -5.89 -16.61
N TRP A 255 -9.37 -4.96 -15.71
CA TRP A 255 -9.65 -4.97 -14.28
C TRP A 255 -10.87 -4.10 -14.01
N LEU A 256 -11.97 -4.72 -13.59
CA LEU A 256 -13.19 -4.04 -13.17
C LEU A 256 -13.07 -3.75 -11.68
N ASN A 257 -12.82 -2.50 -11.33
CA ASN A 257 -12.56 -2.08 -9.96
C ASN A 257 -13.79 -1.36 -9.37
N VAL A 258 -13.91 -1.43 -8.06
CA VAL A 258 -14.74 -0.54 -7.24
C VAL A 258 -13.84 0.21 -6.26
N ALA A 259 -14.36 1.23 -5.58
CA ALA A 259 -13.65 1.94 -4.52
C ALA A 259 -14.00 1.36 -3.15
N GLY A 260 -12.99 1.17 -2.29
CA GLY A 260 -13.16 0.90 -0.86
C GLY A 260 -12.94 2.14 0.01
N ASN A 261 -12.99 1.99 1.33
CA ASN A 261 -12.86 3.14 2.23
C ASN A 261 -11.49 3.80 2.10
N HIS A 262 -10.42 3.01 1.94
CA HIS A 262 -9.08 3.58 1.82
C HIS A 262 -8.94 4.43 0.56
N ASP A 263 -9.61 4.06 -0.53
CA ASP A 263 -9.57 4.78 -1.81
C ASP A 263 -10.12 6.21 -1.73
N ILE A 264 -11.08 6.44 -0.82
CA ILE A 264 -11.76 7.73 -0.64
C ILE A 264 -11.32 8.48 0.64
N GLY A 265 -10.25 8.04 1.30
CA GLY A 265 -9.62 8.74 2.42
C GLY A 265 -9.73 8.07 3.80
N GLY A 266 -10.20 6.81 3.88
CA GLY A 266 -10.54 6.10 5.11
C GLY A 266 -9.47 5.98 6.21
N ALA A 267 -8.21 6.38 5.98
CA ALA A 267 -7.14 6.29 6.98
C ALA A 267 -6.50 7.63 7.38
N THR A 268 -6.90 8.76 6.80
CA THR A 268 -6.39 10.09 7.20
C THR A 268 -7.33 11.21 6.74
N PHE A 269 -6.84 12.44 6.63
CA PHE A 269 -7.60 13.53 6.04
C PHE A 269 -7.93 13.31 4.55
N ILE A 270 -9.06 13.86 4.12
CA ILE A 270 -9.56 13.74 2.73
C ILE A 270 -8.91 14.77 1.79
N CYS A 271 -8.66 16.00 2.26
CA CYS A 271 -8.23 17.09 1.39
C CYS A 271 -6.72 17.10 1.16
N GLY A 272 -6.28 17.41 -0.06
CA GLY A 272 -4.86 17.50 -0.44
C GLY A 272 -4.50 16.70 -1.70
N GLU A 273 -3.34 16.98 -2.27
CA GLU A 273 -3.00 16.53 -3.63
C GLU A 273 -2.16 15.25 -3.71
N SER A 274 -1.54 14.82 -2.61
CA SER A 274 -0.66 13.64 -2.60
C SER A 274 -0.60 12.97 -1.24
N ASP A 275 -0.33 11.67 -1.22
CA ASP A 275 -0.09 10.92 0.00
C ASP A 275 1.03 11.53 0.86
N GLY A 276 0.88 11.41 2.18
CA GLY A 276 1.73 12.08 3.17
C GLY A 276 1.51 13.60 3.32
N ASN A 277 0.71 14.24 2.46
CA ASN A 277 0.41 15.67 2.52
C ASN A 277 -1.09 15.98 2.59
N PHE A 278 -1.93 15.00 2.93
CA PHE A 278 -3.34 15.26 3.19
C PHE A 278 -3.53 16.10 4.45
N ARG A 279 -4.53 16.97 4.42
CA ARG A 279 -4.82 18.02 5.40
C ARG A 279 -6.32 18.14 5.60
N GLU A 280 -6.70 18.81 6.68
CA GLU A 280 -8.09 19.20 6.88
C GLU A 280 -8.61 20.03 5.72
N CYS A 281 -9.88 19.79 5.40
CA CYS A 281 -10.66 20.61 4.50
C CYS A 281 -11.03 21.93 5.18
N GLU A 282 -11.03 23.02 4.43
CA GLU A 282 -11.34 24.37 4.91
C GLU A 282 -12.83 24.52 5.24
N ASP A 283 -13.70 23.92 4.43
CA ASP A 283 -15.15 23.99 4.53
C ASP A 283 -15.85 22.77 3.90
N GLU A 284 -17.18 22.79 3.91
CA GLU A 284 -18.04 21.73 3.36
C GLU A 284 -17.86 21.56 1.85
N ASP A 285 -17.77 22.67 1.11
CA ASP A 285 -17.61 22.64 -0.35
C ASP A 285 -16.27 22.00 -0.73
N GLU A 286 -15.19 22.33 -0.02
CA GLU A 286 -13.88 21.72 -0.22
C GLU A 286 -13.92 20.22 0.14
N LEU A 287 -14.53 19.85 1.27
CA LEU A 287 -14.66 18.45 1.70
C LEU A 287 -15.38 17.59 0.65
N LEU A 288 -16.56 18.03 0.20
CA LEU A 288 -17.35 17.29 -0.79
C LEU A 288 -16.63 17.21 -2.13
N ARG A 289 -15.97 18.30 -2.56
CA ARG A 289 -15.17 18.32 -3.78
C ARG A 289 -13.98 17.36 -3.70
N TYR A 290 -13.23 17.34 -2.60
CA TYR A 290 -12.09 16.42 -2.50
C TYR A 290 -12.53 14.97 -2.42
N LEU A 291 -13.67 14.67 -1.78
CA LEU A 291 -14.22 13.32 -1.76
C LEU A 291 -14.50 12.81 -3.19
N ASP A 292 -15.05 13.67 -4.07
CA ASP A 292 -15.20 13.37 -5.50
C ASP A 292 -13.82 13.22 -6.18
N ILE A 293 -12.87 14.13 -5.91
CA ILE A 293 -11.51 14.08 -6.49
C ILE A 293 -10.76 12.79 -6.13
N ARG A 294 -10.91 12.26 -4.90
CA ARG A 294 -10.28 10.99 -4.48
C ARG A 294 -10.66 9.85 -5.42
N PHE A 295 -11.95 9.76 -5.71
CA PHE A 295 -12.50 8.77 -6.62
C PHE A 295 -12.09 9.06 -8.07
N GLU A 296 -12.29 10.30 -8.52
CA GLU A 296 -12.05 10.72 -9.91
C GLU A 296 -10.59 10.58 -10.33
N ALA A 297 -9.64 10.80 -9.41
CA ALA A 297 -8.22 10.61 -9.69
C ALA A 297 -7.96 9.18 -10.21
N GLN A 298 -8.54 8.17 -9.55
CA GLN A 298 -8.43 6.77 -9.97
C GLN A 298 -9.27 6.49 -11.22
N ALA A 299 -10.51 7.00 -11.27
CA ALA A 299 -11.45 6.74 -12.36
C ALA A 299 -10.95 7.26 -13.71
N ASN A 300 -10.24 8.39 -13.69
CA ASN A 300 -9.68 9.02 -14.89
C ASN A 300 -8.32 8.46 -15.31
N TYR A 301 -7.73 7.54 -14.54
CA TYR A 301 -6.46 6.92 -14.89
C TYR A 301 -6.59 6.07 -16.15
N THR A 302 -5.73 6.33 -17.14
CA THR A 302 -5.62 5.51 -18.35
C THR A 302 -4.40 4.62 -18.25
N SER A 303 -4.62 3.31 -18.10
CA SER A 303 -3.52 2.35 -18.04
C SER A 303 -2.75 2.31 -19.38
N PRO A 304 -1.40 2.31 -19.35
CA PRO A 304 -0.59 2.16 -20.57
C PRO A 304 -0.72 0.77 -21.21
N HIS A 305 -1.28 -0.21 -20.50
CA HIS A 305 -1.47 -1.57 -20.99
C HIS A 305 -2.94 -1.80 -21.36
N HIS A 306 -3.30 -1.46 -22.60
CA HIS A 306 -4.65 -1.65 -23.16
C HIS A 306 -5.77 -0.94 -22.39
N ASN A 307 -5.46 0.14 -21.66
CA ASN A 307 -6.38 0.81 -20.76
C ASN A 307 -7.08 -0.17 -19.80
N ARG A 308 -6.33 -1.14 -19.23
CA ARG A 308 -6.91 -2.22 -18.44
C ARG A 308 -7.47 -1.80 -17.07
N TRP A 309 -7.22 -0.60 -16.59
CA TRP A 309 -7.82 -0.08 -15.35
C TRP A 309 -9.24 0.42 -15.62
N GLN A 310 -10.27 -0.21 -15.07
CA GLN A 310 -11.67 0.18 -15.28
C GLN A 310 -12.35 0.51 -13.95
N LEU A 311 -12.49 1.80 -13.67
CA LEU A 311 -13.29 2.35 -12.57
C LEU A 311 -14.17 3.46 -13.17
N ARG A 312 -15.34 3.09 -13.71
CA ARG A 312 -16.13 4.00 -14.58
C ARG A 312 -17.10 4.92 -13.83
N GLY A 313 -17.21 4.76 -12.52
CA GLY A 313 -18.15 5.47 -11.66
C GLY A 313 -18.47 4.65 -10.42
N HIS A 314 -19.19 5.25 -9.47
CA HIS A 314 -19.68 4.56 -8.26
C HIS A 314 -20.64 3.42 -8.59
N TYR A 315 -21.29 3.49 -9.77
CA TYR A 315 -22.03 2.38 -10.35
C TYR A 315 -21.76 2.22 -11.85
N TYR A 316 -21.48 0.98 -12.26
CA TYR A 316 -21.46 0.61 -13.67
C TYR A 316 -21.62 -0.90 -13.88
N VAL A 317 -22.15 -1.28 -15.04
CA VAL A 317 -22.32 -2.70 -15.43
C VAL A 317 -21.32 -3.07 -16.51
N GLU A 318 -20.68 -4.22 -16.36
CA GLU A 318 -19.93 -4.87 -17.45
C GLU A 318 -20.67 -6.11 -17.91
N ARG A 319 -20.91 -6.23 -19.22
CA ARG A 319 -21.50 -7.42 -19.83
C ARG A 319 -20.46 -8.19 -20.65
N VAL A 320 -20.25 -9.45 -20.30
CA VAL A 320 -19.35 -10.37 -21.01
C VAL A 320 -20.16 -11.50 -21.64
N VAL A 321 -19.97 -11.74 -22.94
CA VAL A 321 -20.62 -12.84 -23.67
C VAL A 321 -19.56 -13.71 -24.32
N LYS A 322 -19.54 -15.00 -23.96
CA LYS A 322 -18.60 -15.98 -24.54
C LYS A 322 -19.24 -17.36 -24.53
N GLY A 323 -19.11 -18.11 -25.63
CA GLY A 323 -19.62 -19.49 -25.71
C GLY A 323 -21.14 -19.64 -25.50
N GLY A 324 -21.93 -18.59 -25.80
CA GLY A 324 -23.36 -18.57 -25.56
C GLY A 324 -23.79 -18.38 -24.10
N VAL A 325 -22.85 -18.02 -23.22
CA VAL A 325 -23.09 -17.63 -21.84
C VAL A 325 -22.90 -16.12 -21.73
N SER A 326 -23.85 -15.42 -21.11
CA SER A 326 -23.71 -13.99 -20.81
C SER A 326 -23.67 -13.76 -19.31
N VAL A 327 -22.64 -13.07 -18.85
CA VAL A 327 -22.46 -12.67 -17.44
C VAL A 327 -22.50 -11.15 -17.37
N GLU A 328 -23.28 -10.62 -16.44
CA GLU A 328 -23.26 -9.20 -16.09
C GLU A 328 -22.66 -9.02 -14.70
N VAL A 329 -21.66 -8.15 -14.63
CA VAL A 329 -20.99 -7.75 -13.39
C VAL A 329 -21.49 -6.36 -13.03
N TYR A 330 -22.23 -6.27 -11.94
CA TYR A 330 -22.75 -5.02 -11.39
C TYR A 330 -21.74 -4.52 -10.37
N ASN A 331 -20.99 -3.48 -10.73
CA ASN A 331 -20.01 -2.84 -9.87
C ASN A 331 -20.75 -1.71 -9.13
N ILE A 332 -20.85 -1.82 -7.81
CA ILE A 332 -21.66 -0.93 -6.96
C ILE A 332 -20.81 -0.33 -5.84
N ASP A 333 -21.24 0.80 -5.31
CA ASP A 333 -20.64 1.42 -4.14
C ASP A 333 -21.35 0.99 -2.85
N THR A 334 -20.56 0.56 -1.86
CA THR A 334 -21.04 0.16 -0.53
C THR A 334 -20.31 0.87 0.61
N ASN A 335 -19.59 1.96 0.34
CA ASN A 335 -18.82 2.70 1.34
C ASN A 335 -19.69 3.28 2.46
N HIS A 336 -21.01 3.29 2.32
CA HIS A 336 -21.94 3.67 3.37
C HIS A 336 -22.07 2.64 4.52
N ALA A 337 -21.24 1.60 4.57
CA ALA A 337 -21.25 0.62 5.65
C ALA A 337 -21.02 1.27 7.03
N GLU A 338 -21.67 0.73 8.07
CA GLU A 338 -21.52 1.19 9.45
C GLU A 338 -20.14 0.91 10.03
N ASN A 339 -19.62 -0.28 9.75
CA ASN A 339 -18.31 -0.70 10.22
C ASN A 339 -17.25 -0.35 9.18
N HIS A 340 -16.28 0.47 9.55
CA HIS A 340 -15.16 0.92 8.72
C HIS A 340 -15.49 1.60 7.38
N GLY A 341 -16.76 1.93 7.13
CA GLY A 341 -17.22 2.68 5.97
C GLY A 341 -17.32 4.18 6.23
N ALA A 342 -18.49 4.76 5.96
CA ALA A 342 -18.70 6.20 5.95
C ALA A 342 -18.33 6.88 7.27
N LYS A 343 -18.56 6.22 8.41
CA LYS A 343 -18.18 6.76 9.73
C LYS A 343 -16.69 7.03 9.79
N ASP A 344 -15.87 6.07 9.41
CA ASP A 344 -14.42 6.14 9.58
C ASP A 344 -13.80 7.11 8.55
N VAL A 345 -14.25 7.02 7.29
CA VAL A 345 -13.89 7.97 6.23
C VAL A 345 -14.21 9.40 6.63
N CYS A 346 -15.41 9.66 7.15
CA CYS A 346 -15.83 11.01 7.49
C CYS A 346 -15.27 11.50 8.82
N CYS A 347 -15.00 10.62 9.79
CA CYS A 347 -14.35 11.03 11.04
C CYS A 347 -12.89 11.45 10.83
N GLN A 348 -12.17 10.87 9.87
CA GLN A 348 -10.75 11.19 9.61
C GLN A 348 -9.89 11.09 10.88
N CYS A 349 -10.22 10.15 11.77
CA CYS A 349 -9.70 10.16 13.14
C CYS A 349 -8.19 10.02 13.22
N TYR A 350 -7.62 9.18 12.36
CA TYR A 350 -6.17 9.02 12.25
C TYR A 350 -5.44 10.25 11.70
N GLY A 351 -6.14 11.18 11.04
CA GLY A 351 -5.62 12.51 10.71
C GLY A 351 -5.65 13.45 11.93
N TYR A 352 -6.76 13.46 12.67
CA TYR A 352 -6.95 14.33 13.83
C TYR A 352 -6.13 13.92 15.06
N ALA A 353 -5.97 12.62 15.32
CA ALA A 353 -5.34 12.12 16.53
C ALA A 353 -3.89 12.64 16.72
N PRO A 354 -2.98 12.55 15.72
CA PRO A 354 -1.64 13.12 15.83
C PRO A 354 -1.64 14.64 16.00
N LYS A 355 -2.51 15.35 15.26
CA LYS A 355 -2.63 16.81 15.33
C LYS A 355 -3.05 17.28 16.73
N LEU A 356 -3.96 16.56 17.36
CA LEU A 356 -4.55 16.90 18.65
C LEU A 356 -3.82 16.26 19.84
N GLY A 357 -2.79 15.44 19.59
CA GLY A 357 -2.08 14.70 20.63
C GLY A 357 -2.95 13.66 21.33
N LEU A 358 -3.91 13.06 20.62
CA LEU A 358 -4.77 11.99 21.13
C LEU A 358 -4.07 10.64 20.97
N ASP A 359 -4.36 9.73 21.90
CA ASP A 359 -3.98 8.31 21.74
C ASP A 359 -4.76 7.72 20.55
N THR A 360 -4.08 6.97 19.68
CA THR A 360 -4.70 6.35 18.51
C THR A 360 -5.80 5.33 18.86
N TRP A 361 -5.84 4.82 20.09
CA TRP A 361 -6.93 3.97 20.58
C TRP A 361 -8.31 4.62 20.45
N VAL A 362 -8.40 5.95 20.51
CA VAL A 362 -9.70 6.66 20.35
C VAL A 362 -10.30 6.47 18.96
N CYS A 363 -9.50 6.07 17.97
CA CYS A 363 -9.95 5.81 16.61
C CYS A 363 -10.54 4.41 16.40
N GLY A 364 -10.61 3.57 17.44
CA GLY A 364 -11.28 2.27 17.35
C GLY A 364 -12.81 2.37 17.23
N ASP A 365 -13.42 3.44 17.73
CA ASP A 365 -14.86 3.71 17.56
C ASP A 365 -15.20 5.21 17.74
N PRO A 366 -14.67 6.09 16.87
CA PRO A 366 -14.87 7.53 17.00
C PRO A 366 -16.35 7.88 16.77
N GLN A 367 -16.93 8.71 17.64
CA GLN A 367 -18.31 9.15 17.52
C GLN A 367 -18.42 10.55 16.92
N PRO A 368 -19.49 10.86 16.16
CA PRO A 368 -19.75 12.22 15.70
C PRO A 368 -19.82 13.21 16.88
N GLY A 369 -19.03 14.27 16.81
CA GLY A 369 -18.92 15.29 17.87
C GLY A 369 -17.73 15.09 18.81
N ASP A 370 -17.08 13.93 18.77
CA ASP A 370 -15.80 13.74 19.44
C ASP A 370 -14.73 14.61 18.78
N VAL A 371 -13.80 15.13 19.58
CA VAL A 371 -12.67 15.93 19.06
C VAL A 371 -11.80 15.14 18.08
N GLY A 372 -11.76 13.81 18.20
CA GLY A 372 -11.08 12.92 17.25
C GLY A 372 -11.86 12.67 15.96
N CYS A 373 -13.15 13.00 15.88
CA CYS A 373 -13.97 12.80 14.68
C CYS A 373 -14.30 14.16 14.04
N MET A 374 -13.69 14.47 12.90
CA MET A 374 -13.88 15.74 12.18
C MET A 374 -13.59 16.97 13.07
N GLY A 375 -12.67 16.84 14.04
CA GLY A 375 -12.41 17.91 15.01
C GLY A 375 -13.61 18.29 15.89
N GLY A 376 -14.61 17.42 16.02
CA GLY A 376 -15.90 17.69 16.68
C GLY A 376 -16.95 18.37 15.78
N ASN A 377 -16.67 18.58 14.49
CA ASN A 377 -17.60 19.24 13.58
C ASN A 377 -18.65 18.27 13.01
N VAL A 378 -19.78 18.17 13.71
CA VAL A 378 -20.91 17.31 13.32
C VAL A 378 -21.52 17.71 11.97
N SER A 379 -21.49 19.00 11.59
CA SER A 379 -22.06 19.45 10.30
C SER A 379 -21.26 18.89 9.13
N LEU A 380 -19.93 19.06 9.16
CA LEU A 380 -19.04 18.52 8.12
C LEU A 380 -19.08 17.00 8.07
N PHE A 381 -19.10 16.34 9.23
CA PHE A 381 -19.27 14.90 9.32
C PHE A 381 -20.56 14.44 8.60
N ASN A 382 -21.69 15.05 8.92
CA ASN A 382 -22.98 14.69 8.31
C ASN A 382 -23.02 14.98 6.81
N ALA A 383 -22.40 16.06 6.33
CA ALA A 383 -22.30 16.36 4.90
C ALA A 383 -21.50 15.28 4.15
N CYS A 384 -20.36 14.87 4.70
CA CYS A 384 -19.56 13.75 4.16
C CYS A 384 -20.35 12.44 4.13
N VAL A 385 -21.01 12.07 5.24
CA VAL A 385 -21.82 10.85 5.30
C VAL A 385 -22.96 10.90 4.27
N ALA A 386 -23.67 12.02 4.17
CA ALA A 386 -24.76 12.18 3.20
C ALA A 386 -24.30 12.01 1.75
N LYS A 387 -23.09 12.47 1.43
CA LYS A 387 -22.49 12.26 0.10
C LYS A 387 -22.21 10.78 -0.16
N ILE A 388 -21.61 10.06 0.78
CA ILE A 388 -21.33 8.62 0.64
C ILE A 388 -22.64 7.81 0.55
N GLU A 389 -23.64 8.14 1.36
CA GLU A 389 -24.99 7.52 1.26
C GLU A 389 -25.61 7.74 -0.12
N SER A 390 -25.44 8.92 -0.72
CA SER A 390 -25.99 9.21 -2.04
C SER A 390 -25.42 8.30 -3.14
N TRP A 391 -24.14 7.94 -3.06
CA TRP A 391 -23.51 7.01 -4.00
C TRP A 391 -24.04 5.59 -3.86
N ALA A 392 -24.29 5.14 -2.63
CA ALA A 392 -24.87 3.84 -2.35
C ALA A 392 -26.35 3.77 -2.80
N ASP A 393 -27.14 4.79 -2.52
CA ASP A 393 -28.54 4.86 -2.95
C ASP A 393 -28.67 4.95 -4.49
N GLU A 394 -27.78 5.69 -5.17
CA GLU A 394 -27.70 5.70 -6.63
C GLU A 394 -27.36 4.29 -7.16
N SER A 395 -26.32 3.66 -6.60
CA SER A 395 -25.89 2.32 -7.00
C SER A 395 -27.00 1.29 -6.84
N LEU A 396 -27.68 1.28 -5.69
CA LEU A 396 -28.81 0.40 -5.39
C LEU A 396 -29.94 0.59 -6.39
N THR A 397 -30.31 1.84 -6.68
CA THR A 397 -31.42 2.18 -7.57
C THR A 397 -31.12 1.74 -9.00
N ARG A 398 -29.98 2.16 -9.55
CA ARG A 398 -29.61 1.84 -10.94
C ARG A 398 -29.36 0.34 -11.14
N ALA A 399 -28.70 -0.32 -10.18
CA ALA A 399 -28.49 -1.76 -10.22
C ALA A 399 -29.81 -2.53 -10.24
N MET A 400 -30.78 -2.17 -9.41
CA MET A 400 -32.09 -2.82 -9.40
C MET A 400 -32.82 -2.69 -10.74
N ASP A 401 -32.80 -1.50 -11.34
CA ASP A 401 -33.46 -1.24 -12.63
C ASP A 401 -32.81 -2.04 -13.77
N ASP A 402 -31.48 -2.02 -13.86
CA ASP A 402 -30.74 -2.78 -14.88
C ASP A 402 -30.92 -4.29 -14.68
N MET A 403 -30.92 -4.78 -13.43
CA MET A 403 -31.15 -6.19 -13.13
C MET A 403 -32.55 -6.66 -13.54
N LYS A 404 -33.58 -5.82 -13.40
CA LYS A 404 -34.96 -6.14 -13.84
C LYS A 404 -35.06 -6.20 -15.36
N ALA A 405 -34.33 -5.35 -16.08
CA ALA A 405 -34.30 -5.35 -17.53
C ALA A 405 -33.44 -6.48 -18.12
N SER A 406 -32.51 -7.03 -17.34
CA SER A 406 -31.52 -7.99 -17.82
C SER A 406 -32.04 -9.40 -18.07
N THR A 407 -31.57 -9.96 -19.19
CA THR A 407 -31.76 -11.36 -19.61
C THR A 407 -30.48 -12.20 -19.50
N ALA A 408 -29.47 -11.71 -18.77
CA ALA A 408 -28.19 -12.41 -18.65
C ALA A 408 -28.33 -13.81 -18.02
N THR A 409 -27.52 -14.77 -18.48
CA THR A 409 -27.38 -16.11 -17.88
C THR A 409 -27.02 -16.02 -16.40
N PHE A 410 -26.07 -15.16 -16.03
CA PHE A 410 -25.68 -14.89 -14.66
C PHE A 410 -25.58 -13.39 -14.40
N LYS A 411 -26.02 -12.97 -13.22
CA LYS A 411 -25.82 -11.64 -12.68
C LYS A 411 -24.99 -11.79 -11.42
N ILE A 412 -23.87 -11.09 -11.34
CA ILE A 412 -23.00 -11.07 -10.16
C ILE A 412 -22.75 -9.63 -9.73
N VAL A 413 -22.54 -9.42 -8.45
CA VAL A 413 -22.18 -8.13 -7.86
C VAL A 413 -20.69 -8.13 -7.53
N ASN A 414 -20.02 -7.04 -7.85
CA ASN A 414 -18.67 -6.70 -7.41
C ASN A 414 -18.75 -5.45 -6.54
N THR A 415 -18.25 -5.52 -5.31
CA THR A 415 -18.30 -4.39 -4.37
C THR A 415 -17.20 -4.47 -3.32
N HIS A 416 -17.14 -3.52 -2.40
CA HIS A 416 -16.18 -3.53 -1.30
C HIS A 416 -16.68 -4.23 -0.03
N TYR A 417 -17.88 -3.92 0.46
CA TYR A 417 -18.38 -4.44 1.74
C TYR A 417 -19.35 -5.62 1.59
N SER A 418 -19.30 -6.53 2.56
CA SER A 418 -20.38 -7.49 2.80
C SER A 418 -21.53 -6.83 3.60
N PRO A 419 -22.80 -6.98 3.17
CA PRO A 419 -23.94 -6.41 3.91
C PRO A 419 -24.05 -6.91 5.35
N HIS A 420 -23.69 -8.16 5.61
CA HIS A 420 -24.02 -8.83 6.87
C HIS A 420 -22.88 -8.87 7.88
N TYR A 421 -21.69 -8.48 7.46
CA TYR A 421 -20.55 -8.26 8.35
C TYR A 421 -20.36 -6.78 8.71
N HIS A 422 -20.82 -5.86 7.85
CA HIS A 422 -20.42 -4.45 7.96
C HIS A 422 -21.59 -3.48 8.04
N MET A 423 -22.83 -3.93 7.80
CA MET A 423 -23.98 -3.04 7.78
C MET A 423 -24.99 -3.32 8.89
N ASP A 424 -25.70 -2.27 9.29
CA ASP A 424 -26.84 -2.37 10.18
C ASP A 424 -28.00 -3.17 9.54
N PRO A 425 -28.99 -3.61 10.34
CA PRO A 425 -30.10 -4.39 9.81
C PRO A 425 -30.92 -3.71 8.69
N ALA A 426 -31.02 -2.38 8.69
CA ALA A 426 -31.80 -1.65 7.70
C ALA A 426 -31.09 -1.58 6.35
N LYS A 427 -29.79 -1.25 6.33
CA LYS A 427 -28.96 -1.25 5.13
C LYS A 427 -28.72 -2.66 4.60
N MET A 428 -28.44 -3.61 5.49
CA MET A 428 -28.29 -5.03 5.13
C MET A 428 -29.51 -5.52 4.33
N GLU A 429 -30.72 -5.20 4.80
CA GLU A 429 -31.95 -5.63 4.14
C GLU A 429 -32.18 -4.96 2.77
N LYS A 430 -31.74 -3.70 2.56
CA LYS A 430 -31.79 -3.06 1.23
C LYS A 430 -30.98 -3.88 0.20
N TRP A 431 -29.77 -4.30 0.55
CA TRP A 431 -28.91 -5.07 -0.34
C TRP A 431 -29.36 -6.53 -0.50
N TYR A 432 -29.86 -7.15 0.56
CA TYR A 432 -30.50 -8.47 0.46
C TYR A 432 -31.71 -8.44 -0.47
N LYS A 433 -32.54 -7.41 -0.39
CA LYS A 433 -33.66 -7.21 -1.30
C LYS A 433 -33.18 -7.11 -2.75
N LEU A 434 -32.10 -6.37 -3.01
CA LEU A 434 -31.46 -6.32 -4.34
C LEU A 434 -31.03 -7.71 -4.81
N CYS A 435 -30.35 -8.49 -3.97
CA CYS A 435 -29.94 -9.85 -4.32
C CYS A 435 -31.13 -10.75 -4.66
N ARG A 436 -32.16 -10.72 -3.81
CA ARG A 436 -33.39 -11.51 -3.96
C ARG A 436 -34.15 -11.15 -5.21
N GLU A 437 -34.49 -9.88 -5.41
CA GLU A 437 -35.36 -9.42 -6.48
C GLU A 437 -34.61 -9.32 -7.82
N GLY A 438 -33.37 -8.81 -7.81
CA GLY A 438 -32.53 -8.67 -9.00
C GLY A 438 -32.01 -10.00 -9.57
N GLY A 439 -31.99 -11.06 -8.75
CA GLY A 439 -31.53 -12.38 -9.17
C GLY A 439 -30.02 -12.48 -9.24
N VAL A 440 -29.36 -12.02 -8.18
CA VAL A 440 -27.90 -12.08 -8.04
C VAL A 440 -27.49 -13.50 -7.64
N ALA A 441 -26.67 -14.15 -8.47
CA ALA A 441 -26.14 -15.47 -8.19
C ALA A 441 -25.00 -15.41 -7.18
N ALA A 442 -24.10 -14.44 -7.34
CA ALA A 442 -22.95 -14.24 -6.46
C ALA A 442 -22.73 -12.76 -6.15
N TRP A 443 -22.42 -12.47 -4.89
CA TRP A 443 -21.94 -11.18 -4.37
C TRP A 443 -20.48 -11.34 -3.97
N LEU A 444 -19.60 -10.58 -4.60
CA LEU A 444 -18.16 -10.65 -4.39
C LEU A 444 -17.69 -9.36 -3.73
N ASN A 445 -16.97 -9.49 -2.62
CA ASN A 445 -16.49 -8.31 -1.90
C ASN A 445 -15.13 -8.50 -1.24
N GLY A 446 -14.49 -7.39 -0.88
CA GLY A 446 -13.23 -7.30 -0.16
C GLY A 446 -13.48 -6.72 1.24
N HIS A 447 -12.63 -5.79 1.68
CA HIS A 447 -12.66 -5.16 3.00
C HIS A 447 -12.15 -6.06 4.13
N THR A 448 -12.85 -7.13 4.51
CA THR A 448 -12.30 -8.09 5.47
C THR A 448 -11.15 -8.87 4.82
N HIS A 449 -9.94 -8.78 5.38
CA HIS A 449 -8.72 -9.38 4.83
C HIS A 449 -8.65 -10.90 5.01
N GLY A 450 -9.62 -11.63 4.44
CA GLY A 450 -9.64 -13.09 4.46
C GLY A 450 -10.57 -13.62 3.40
N PHE A 451 -10.95 -14.88 3.55
CA PHE A 451 -11.80 -15.58 2.58
C PHE A 451 -12.90 -16.36 3.29
N ASN A 452 -14.12 -16.23 2.77
CA ASN A 452 -15.24 -17.02 3.21
C ASN A 452 -16.22 -17.26 2.05
N HIS A 453 -17.20 -18.10 2.33
CA HIS A 453 -18.33 -18.33 1.46
C HIS A 453 -19.58 -18.53 2.31
N ASP A 454 -20.52 -17.58 2.20
CA ASP A 454 -21.83 -17.64 2.83
C ASP A 454 -22.93 -17.88 1.81
N ILE A 455 -23.99 -18.58 2.21
CA ILE A 455 -25.14 -18.83 1.36
C ILE A 455 -26.40 -18.30 2.02
N ALA A 456 -27.15 -17.51 1.26
CA ALA A 456 -28.46 -17.03 1.67
C ALA A 456 -29.56 -18.07 1.44
N LYS A 457 -30.63 -17.99 2.23
CA LYS A 457 -31.83 -18.84 2.06
C LYS A 457 -32.49 -18.69 0.68
N TRP A 458 -32.33 -17.54 0.03
CA TRP A 458 -32.84 -17.30 -1.32
C TRP A 458 -31.86 -17.69 -2.44
N GLY A 459 -30.70 -18.24 -2.08
CA GLY A 459 -29.74 -18.85 -3.01
C GLY A 459 -28.58 -17.96 -3.44
N THR A 460 -28.52 -16.66 -3.12
CA THR A 460 -27.32 -15.86 -3.42
C THR A 460 -26.14 -16.35 -2.60
N HIS A 461 -25.00 -16.50 -3.25
CA HIS A 461 -23.71 -16.81 -2.64
C HIS A 461 -22.94 -15.52 -2.36
N PHE A 462 -22.56 -15.27 -1.12
CA PHE A 462 -21.70 -14.15 -0.73
C PHE A 462 -20.29 -14.67 -0.54
N ILE A 463 -19.32 -14.06 -1.23
CA ILE A 463 -17.93 -14.51 -1.27
C ILE A 463 -17.04 -13.34 -0.86
N GLN A 464 -16.44 -13.49 0.32
CA GLN A 464 -15.38 -12.61 0.81
C GLN A 464 -14.06 -13.00 0.14
N ASN A 465 -13.38 -12.01 -0.44
CA ASN A 465 -12.17 -12.17 -1.24
C ASN A 465 -11.18 -11.02 -0.95
N GLY A 466 -10.83 -10.80 0.32
CA GLY A 466 -10.03 -9.64 0.75
C GLY A 466 -8.55 -9.92 1.04
N GLY A 467 -8.08 -11.17 0.93
CA GLY A 467 -6.68 -11.54 1.22
C GLY A 467 -5.71 -11.31 0.06
N GLY A 468 -5.78 -10.15 -0.60
CA GLY A 468 -4.99 -9.83 -1.80
C GLY A 468 -3.57 -9.31 -1.53
N GLY A 469 -3.23 -9.03 -0.27
CA GLY A 469 -1.88 -8.64 0.14
C GLY A 469 -1.62 -7.13 0.28
N GLY A 470 -2.66 -6.32 0.31
CA GLY A 470 -2.55 -4.90 0.71
C GLY A 470 -2.40 -4.71 2.22
N ILE A 471 -3.10 -5.56 2.99
CA ILE A 471 -2.99 -5.68 4.45
C ILE A 471 -2.90 -7.18 4.80
N ALA A 472 -2.31 -7.46 5.97
CA ALA A 472 -2.20 -8.82 6.48
C ALA A 472 -3.56 -9.50 6.63
N THR A 473 -3.60 -10.77 6.24
CA THR A 473 -4.80 -11.58 6.32
C THR A 473 -5.16 -11.94 7.75
N SER A 474 -6.45 -12.00 8.06
CA SER A 474 -6.98 -12.25 9.39
C SER A 474 -8.18 -13.21 9.38
N ASN A 475 -8.48 -13.76 10.56
CA ASN A 475 -9.59 -14.67 10.76
C ASN A 475 -10.93 -13.95 10.50
N ILE A 476 -11.87 -14.66 9.87
CA ILE A 476 -13.23 -14.19 9.66
C ILE A 476 -14.18 -15.05 10.48
N PRO A 477 -15.04 -14.46 11.34
CA PRO A 477 -15.99 -15.26 12.09
C PRO A 477 -17.03 -15.89 11.16
N ALA A 478 -17.26 -17.19 11.33
CA ALA A 478 -18.42 -17.85 10.74
C ALA A 478 -19.70 -17.22 11.31
N MET A 479 -20.72 -17.11 10.46
CA MET A 479 -21.98 -16.48 10.83
C MET A 479 -23.21 -17.32 10.52
N ASP A 480 -24.28 -17.06 11.27
CA ASP A 480 -25.64 -17.51 10.99
C ASP A 480 -26.61 -16.47 11.55
N ASN A 481 -27.18 -15.63 10.68
CA ASN A 481 -28.16 -14.61 11.09
C ASN A 481 -29.60 -15.05 10.80
N GLY A 482 -29.83 -16.34 10.54
CA GLY A 482 -31.13 -16.88 10.16
C GLY A 482 -31.56 -16.58 8.72
N GLN A 483 -30.84 -15.75 7.96
CA GLN A 483 -31.08 -15.48 6.54
C GLN A 483 -29.91 -15.94 5.67
N VAL A 484 -28.69 -15.72 6.14
CA VAL A 484 -27.41 -16.07 5.52
C VAL A 484 -26.63 -16.92 6.52
N LYS A 485 -25.98 -17.97 6.00
CA LYS A 485 -25.18 -18.89 6.80
C LYS A 485 -23.86 -19.20 6.11
N THR A 486 -22.78 -19.15 6.87
CA THR A 486 -21.45 -19.54 6.41
C THR A 486 -21.39 -21.02 6.05
N LYS A 487 -20.81 -21.30 4.88
CA LYS A 487 -20.49 -22.65 4.42
C LYS A 487 -19.01 -22.97 4.53
N TRP A 488 -18.17 -21.95 4.37
CA TRP A 488 -16.74 -22.11 4.45
C TRP A 488 -16.09 -20.81 4.92
N VAL A 489 -15.07 -20.96 5.75
CA VAL A 489 -14.10 -19.93 6.12
C VAL A 489 -12.73 -20.55 5.87
N VAL A 490 -11.80 -19.78 5.34
CA VAL A 490 -10.43 -20.24 5.18
C VAL A 490 -9.77 -20.46 6.54
N GLU A 491 -9.01 -21.55 6.68
CA GLU A 491 -8.18 -21.81 7.86
C GLU A 491 -6.73 -21.36 7.58
N GLY A 492 -6.03 -20.83 8.61
CA GLY A 492 -4.60 -20.44 8.54
C GLY A 492 -4.32 -19.01 8.02
N ASN A 493 -5.35 -18.26 7.62
CA ASN A 493 -5.25 -16.94 7.00
C ASN A 493 -4.18 -16.85 5.89
N PRO A 494 -4.24 -17.69 4.86
CA PRO A 494 -3.37 -17.57 3.69
C PRO A 494 -3.74 -16.31 2.88
N TYR A 495 -2.86 -15.87 1.98
CA TYR A 495 -3.23 -14.96 0.89
C TYR A 495 -3.72 -15.76 -0.33
N GLY A 496 -4.45 -15.09 -1.22
CA GLY A 496 -5.01 -15.74 -2.40
C GLY A 496 -6.06 -14.92 -3.11
N PHE A 497 -6.87 -15.59 -3.92
CA PHE A 497 -8.01 -14.99 -4.60
C PHE A 497 -9.03 -16.06 -5.03
N MET A 498 -10.20 -15.62 -5.50
CA MET A 498 -11.24 -16.48 -6.07
C MET A 498 -11.16 -16.53 -7.60
N GLU A 499 -11.14 -17.74 -8.15
CA GLU A 499 -11.29 -18.02 -9.58
C GLU A 499 -12.76 -18.28 -9.92
N LEU A 500 -13.23 -17.68 -11.02
CA LEU A 500 -14.59 -17.86 -11.52
C LEU A 500 -14.59 -18.49 -12.92
N SER A 501 -15.40 -19.53 -13.13
CA SER A 501 -15.62 -20.16 -14.43
C SER A 501 -17.10 -20.37 -14.69
N PHE A 502 -17.54 -20.10 -15.91
CA PHE A 502 -18.95 -20.12 -16.27
C PHE A 502 -19.22 -21.13 -17.40
N SER A 503 -20.32 -21.86 -17.25
CA SER A 503 -20.95 -22.67 -18.29
C SER A 503 -22.40 -22.23 -18.47
N LYS A 504 -23.18 -22.91 -19.32
CA LYS A 504 -24.60 -22.58 -19.50
C LYS A 504 -25.43 -22.78 -18.23
N ASP A 505 -25.02 -23.74 -17.40
CA ASP A 505 -25.81 -24.20 -16.25
C ASP A 505 -25.13 -23.91 -14.91
N TRP A 506 -23.83 -23.64 -14.88
CA TRP A 506 -23.05 -23.52 -13.65
C TRP A 506 -22.07 -22.35 -13.67
N LEU A 507 -22.06 -21.60 -12.57
CA LEU A 507 -20.95 -20.77 -12.12
C LEU A 507 -20.12 -21.60 -11.13
N LYS A 508 -18.84 -21.79 -11.42
CA LYS A 508 -17.86 -22.40 -10.51
C LYS A 508 -17.06 -21.31 -9.82
N VAL A 509 -17.03 -21.33 -8.50
CA VAL A 509 -16.15 -20.51 -7.66
C VAL A 509 -15.10 -21.40 -7.05
N GLN A 510 -13.83 -21.00 -7.09
CA GLN A 510 -12.74 -21.78 -6.52
C GLN A 510 -11.67 -20.89 -5.89
N PHE A 511 -11.31 -21.19 -4.63
CA PHE A 511 -10.22 -20.52 -3.94
C PHE A 511 -8.86 -20.98 -4.49
N ALA A 512 -7.98 -20.02 -4.77
CA ALA A 512 -6.61 -20.23 -5.23
C ALA A 512 -5.61 -19.56 -4.28
N THR A 513 -4.55 -20.28 -3.92
CA THR A 513 -3.52 -19.87 -2.96
C THR A 513 -2.18 -20.55 -3.27
N PHE A 514 -1.18 -20.38 -2.41
CA PHE A 514 0.18 -20.91 -2.56
C PHE A 514 0.22 -22.43 -2.34
N ASP A 515 0.90 -23.17 -3.23
CA ASP A 515 1.24 -24.57 -2.96
C ASP A 515 2.42 -24.71 -1.98
N ASN A 516 2.74 -25.94 -1.61
CA ASN A 516 3.82 -26.24 -0.66
C ASN A 516 5.24 -26.10 -1.24
N GLN A 517 5.40 -25.68 -2.49
CA GLN A 517 6.71 -25.43 -3.11
C GLN A 517 7.16 -23.98 -2.95
N TRP A 518 6.28 -23.11 -2.48
CA TRP A 518 6.63 -21.73 -2.12
C TRP A 518 7.56 -21.69 -0.91
N THR A 519 8.62 -20.89 -1.02
CA THR A 519 9.40 -20.45 0.14
C THR A 519 9.50 -18.93 0.11
N PHE A 520 9.21 -18.29 1.23
CA PHE A 520 9.13 -16.83 1.30
C PHE A 520 10.42 -16.25 1.90
N GLY A 521 11.07 -15.35 1.17
CA GLY A 521 12.35 -14.76 1.55
C GLY A 521 12.24 -13.59 2.54
N GLY A 522 11.03 -13.23 2.98
CA GLY A 522 10.77 -12.10 3.87
C GLY A 522 11.22 -10.77 3.30
N LEU A 523 12.24 -10.18 3.94
CA LEU A 523 12.75 -8.89 3.51
C LEU A 523 13.52 -9.00 2.17
N ASP A 524 14.05 -10.18 1.84
CA ASP A 524 14.79 -10.44 0.60
C ASP A 524 13.91 -11.12 -0.45
N TRP A 525 13.58 -10.39 -1.52
CA TRP A 525 12.79 -10.95 -2.63
C TRP A 525 13.55 -12.10 -3.33
N ASN A 526 14.88 -11.97 -3.46
CA ASN A 526 15.68 -12.92 -4.21
C ASN A 526 15.79 -14.27 -3.50
N ALA A 527 15.53 -14.30 -2.19
CA ALA A 527 15.41 -15.52 -1.40
C ALA A 527 14.03 -16.20 -1.54
N THR A 528 13.06 -15.55 -2.19
CA THR A 528 11.74 -16.14 -2.45
C THR A 528 11.81 -17.13 -3.59
N ARG A 529 11.36 -18.37 -3.36
CA ARG A 529 11.16 -19.37 -4.40
C ARG A 529 9.68 -19.43 -4.74
N VAL A 530 9.35 -19.03 -5.95
CA VAL A 530 8.00 -19.13 -6.50
C VAL A 530 7.63 -20.60 -6.68
N GLY A 531 6.55 -21.02 -6.00
CA GLY A 531 5.89 -22.31 -6.21
C GLY A 531 4.72 -22.20 -7.19
N GLY A 532 3.82 -23.18 -7.16
CA GLY A 532 2.63 -23.26 -8.00
C GLY A 532 1.36 -22.68 -7.37
N VAL A 533 0.25 -22.83 -8.09
CA VAL A 533 -1.10 -22.46 -7.63
C VAL A 533 -1.78 -23.69 -7.03
N GLN A 534 -2.03 -23.63 -5.72
CA GLN A 534 -2.87 -24.61 -5.03
C GLN A 534 -4.33 -24.14 -5.07
N ARG A 535 -5.26 -25.08 -5.29
CA ARG A 535 -6.70 -24.79 -5.28
C ARG A 535 -7.37 -25.49 -4.11
N GLY A 536 -8.25 -24.76 -3.42
CA GLY A 536 -8.94 -25.19 -2.21
C GLY A 536 -10.46 -25.25 -2.40
N HIS A 537 -11.18 -24.60 -1.48
CA HIS A 537 -12.63 -24.53 -1.45
C HIS A 537 -13.22 -24.27 -2.85
N CYS A 538 -14.18 -25.10 -3.24
CA CYS A 538 -14.74 -25.06 -4.59
C CYS A 538 -16.23 -25.38 -4.59
N TRP A 539 -17.01 -24.55 -5.27
CA TRP A 539 -18.47 -24.68 -5.31
C TRP A 539 -19.03 -24.45 -6.72
N PHE A 540 -20.05 -25.23 -7.06
CA PHE A 540 -20.86 -25.06 -8.27
C PHE A 540 -22.20 -24.43 -7.91
N ILE A 541 -22.41 -23.19 -8.34
CA ILE A 541 -23.64 -22.42 -8.23
C ILE A 541 -24.46 -22.66 -9.50
N PRO A 542 -25.66 -23.27 -9.42
CA PRO A 542 -26.47 -23.54 -10.59
C PRO A 542 -27.12 -22.25 -11.09
N ARG A 543 -27.42 -22.19 -12.39
CA ARG A 543 -28.25 -21.10 -12.95
C ARG A 543 -29.62 -21.01 -12.26
N THR A 544 -30.10 -22.11 -11.70
CA THR A 544 -31.31 -22.21 -10.86
C THR A 544 -31.00 -22.08 -9.36
N PHE A 545 -30.02 -21.25 -8.96
CA PHE A 545 -29.57 -21.10 -7.56
C PHE A 545 -30.69 -20.79 -6.55
N ARG A 546 -31.82 -20.24 -7.01
CA ARG A 546 -33.03 -20.03 -6.18
C ARG A 546 -33.77 -21.32 -5.80
N GLU A 547 -33.54 -22.40 -6.54
CA GLU A 547 -34.15 -23.73 -6.35
C GLU A 547 -33.17 -24.71 -5.70
N SER A 548 -31.86 -24.53 -5.95
CA SER A 548 -30.79 -25.37 -5.41
C SER A 548 -29.62 -24.50 -4.99
N LEU A 549 -29.16 -24.63 -3.76
CA LEU A 549 -27.99 -23.89 -3.22
C LEU A 549 -26.65 -24.31 -3.86
N GLY A 550 -26.68 -25.14 -4.89
CA GLY A 550 -25.50 -25.68 -5.53
C GLY A 550 -24.84 -26.83 -4.78
N VAL A 551 -23.69 -27.23 -5.29
CA VAL A 551 -22.97 -28.42 -4.82
C VAL A 551 -21.49 -28.12 -4.69
N GLU A 552 -20.89 -28.67 -3.64
CA GLU A 552 -19.45 -28.64 -3.46
C GLU A 552 -18.74 -29.44 -4.56
N CYS A 553 -17.60 -28.94 -5.03
CA CYS A 553 -16.76 -29.69 -5.94
C CYS A 553 -16.16 -30.91 -5.26
N LYS A 554 -16.05 -32.03 -5.97
CA LYS A 554 -15.34 -33.23 -5.47
C LYS A 554 -13.86 -32.97 -5.12
N SER A 555 -13.26 -31.95 -5.72
CA SER A 555 -11.88 -31.54 -5.50
C SER A 555 -11.72 -30.47 -4.41
N SER A 556 -12.79 -30.11 -3.70
CA SER A 556 -12.77 -29.06 -2.68
C SER A 556 -11.89 -29.48 -1.50
N VAL A 557 -11.10 -28.54 -1.00
CA VAL A 557 -10.31 -28.67 0.23
C VAL A 557 -10.64 -27.47 1.11
N ASN A 558 -11.35 -27.73 2.21
CA ASN A 558 -11.90 -26.68 3.07
C ASN A 558 -11.07 -26.37 4.31
N GLY A 559 -10.16 -27.27 4.70
CA GLY A 559 -9.27 -27.05 5.84
C GLY A 559 -8.09 -26.13 5.48
N ALA A 560 -7.09 -26.08 6.37
CA ALA A 560 -5.89 -25.28 6.17
C ALA A 560 -5.22 -25.57 4.81
N ILE A 561 -5.08 -24.53 4.00
CA ILE A 561 -4.52 -24.59 2.64
C ILE A 561 -3.87 -23.26 2.31
N GLY A 562 -2.74 -23.28 1.60
CA GLY A 562 -1.95 -22.09 1.32
C GLY A 562 -0.69 -22.06 2.17
N ALA A 563 0.47 -22.26 1.53
CA ALA A 563 1.74 -22.16 2.25
C ALA A 563 2.06 -20.70 2.66
N PRO A 564 2.63 -20.45 3.84
CA PRO A 564 2.89 -21.42 4.91
C PRO A 564 1.61 -21.72 5.70
N ILE A 565 1.41 -22.99 6.06
CA ILE A 565 0.40 -23.41 7.03
C ILE A 565 1.17 -23.59 8.33
N ASP A 566 0.90 -22.77 9.34
CA ASP A 566 1.42 -22.96 10.69
C ASP A 566 0.27 -23.07 11.68
N ASP A 567 0.42 -23.95 12.68
CA ASP A 567 -0.58 -24.33 13.68
C ASP A 567 -0.62 -23.33 14.87
N ASP A 568 0.24 -22.32 14.88
CA ASP A 568 0.34 -21.33 15.95
C ASP A 568 -0.69 -20.19 15.78
N ASP A 569 -1.88 -20.45 16.31
CA ASP A 569 -3.06 -19.56 16.38
C ASP A 569 -2.88 -18.37 17.36
N ASP A 570 -1.65 -18.11 17.86
CA ASP A 570 -1.47 -17.42 19.14
C ASP A 570 -1.02 -15.95 19.11
N ASP A 571 -0.86 -15.26 17.97
CA ASP A 571 -0.28 -13.89 18.04
C ASP A 571 -0.71 -12.86 17.00
N VAL A 572 -1.93 -12.94 16.45
CA VAL A 572 -2.47 -11.83 15.63
C VAL A 572 -3.84 -11.37 16.11
N ASN A 573 -3.87 -10.71 17.27
CA ASN A 573 -4.91 -9.71 17.54
C ASN A 573 -4.69 -8.53 16.58
N ALA A 574 -5.10 -8.68 15.33
CA ALA A 574 -5.40 -7.58 14.43
C ALA A 574 -6.77 -6.99 14.81
N THR A 575 -6.91 -6.57 16.06
CA THR A 575 -7.96 -5.64 16.48
C THR A 575 -7.28 -4.29 16.58
N ASN A 576 -7.42 -3.50 15.51
CA ASN A 576 -7.08 -2.07 15.35
C ASN A 576 -6.29 -1.83 14.04
N VAL A 577 -6.92 -2.05 12.88
CA VAL A 577 -6.83 -1.11 11.75
C VAL A 577 -8.15 -1.14 11.00
#